data_AF-A0A8T1UMT4-F1
#
_entry.id   AF-A0A8T1UMT4-F1
#
_cell.length_a   1.000
_cell.length_b   1.000
_cell.length_c   1.000
_cell.angle_alpha   90.00
_cell.angle_beta   90.00
_cell.angle_gamma   90.00
#
_symmetry.space_group_name_H-M   'P 1'
#
loop_
_entity.id
_entity.type
_entity.pdbx_description
1 polymer ?
#
loop_
_entity_poly.entity_id
_entity_poly.type
_entity_poly.pdbx_seq_one_letter_code
_entity_poly.pdbx_strand_id
1 'polypeptide(L)'
;MAEEVLKCARFGDEQELRTLLQSVNGPERDAFVNFVQPETLNTPLHMACANGHVECVRELLSNEAKHVANASGNLPLHWAVQNKHREIVKLLVDGVKDLDVLARNSFGRGCVTEAFQCEDTEILAMLLEHNSATEERLAEGTGMGKDAIKEEIEEDGDEADSNSPKVLQETVLEFNFTPGLPTLRARELALEWSKDAFGSTAEEDITGVSIWSAALILSRWVIDHRSIFDGKQVCELGSGCGVSGLAVHKYTDAARVVLSDLFAHTIQNLEHNVELNKSDKKTGADEEKQETPVLDCCGRCGAVQRFTPDNPEGKLMTCGGCRSVAYCSRECQKKAWKKHKTDCKTIRAQREQAEALKQSKASEEGVIQVEAIDWAQHESWPISCDGDKFDVLFGSDLVYHQEIVPVLVNVVDGMLAAGGRFVHVASQARHSLVEFKEAMEARGFTCEVEEVPEDYKTNPLVGNDAVAELFALHFNEMSDVYCIYTFTRTAQP
;
A
#
# COMPACT_ATOMS: atom_id res chain seq x y z
N MET A 1 36.61 -0.32 21.73
CA MET A 1 36.59 -1.79 21.94
C MET A 1 35.17 -2.34 21.93
N ALA A 2 34.24 -1.85 22.78
CA ALA A 2 32.85 -2.35 22.77
C ALA A 2 32.12 -2.06 21.44
N GLU A 3 32.39 -0.90 20.82
CA GLU A 3 31.90 -0.57 19.47
C GLU A 3 32.48 -1.48 18.38
N GLU A 4 33.69 -2.04 18.58
CA GLU A 4 34.29 -2.97 17.62
C GLU A 4 33.60 -4.34 17.64
N VAL A 5 33.09 -4.79 18.79
CA VAL A 5 32.25 -6.00 18.85
C VAL A 5 31.00 -5.85 17.99
N LEU A 6 30.38 -4.66 18.03
CA LEU A 6 29.19 -4.37 17.22
C LEU A 6 29.53 -4.33 15.72
N LYS A 7 30.69 -3.78 15.34
CA LYS A 7 31.16 -3.80 13.96
C LYS A 7 31.47 -5.21 13.46
N CYS A 8 32.21 -6.01 14.23
CA CYS A 8 32.49 -7.40 13.86
C CYS A 8 31.19 -8.20 13.70
N ALA A 9 30.22 -8.00 14.60
CA ALA A 9 28.91 -8.64 14.49
C ALA A 9 28.09 -8.15 13.29
N ARG A 10 28.24 -6.88 12.87
CA ARG A 10 27.59 -6.31 11.68
C ARG A 10 28.19 -6.83 10.38
N PHE A 11 29.52 -6.94 10.31
CA PHE A 11 30.23 -7.31 9.08
C PHE A 11 30.55 -8.81 8.98
N GLY A 12 30.33 -9.57 10.05
CA GLY A 12 30.53 -11.02 10.06
C GLY A 12 31.97 -11.45 10.37
N ASP A 13 32.78 -10.57 10.98
CA ASP A 13 34.18 -10.84 11.33
C ASP A 13 34.28 -11.75 12.56
N GLU A 14 33.90 -13.02 12.41
CA GLU A 14 33.80 -14.01 13.50
C GLU A 14 35.12 -14.18 14.27
N GLN A 15 36.25 -14.29 13.58
CA GLN A 15 37.55 -14.51 14.21
C GLN A 15 37.98 -13.33 15.10
N GLU A 16 37.71 -12.11 14.63
CA GLU A 16 37.99 -10.90 15.40
C GLU A 16 37.01 -10.76 16.56
N LEU A 17 35.72 -11.00 16.32
CA LEU A 17 34.70 -11.04 17.36
C LEU A 17 35.09 -12.00 18.49
N ARG A 18 35.45 -13.24 18.16
CA ARG A 18 35.92 -14.25 19.12
C ARG A 18 37.13 -13.77 19.91
N THR A 19 38.10 -13.15 19.24
CA THR A 19 39.31 -12.62 19.88
C THR A 19 38.98 -11.48 20.85
N LEU A 20 38.12 -10.54 20.43
CA LEU A 20 37.65 -9.44 21.27
C LEU A 20 36.90 -9.94 22.49
N LEU A 21 35.99 -10.90 22.32
CA LEU A 21 35.22 -11.50 23.42
C LEU A 21 36.12 -12.27 24.40
N GLN A 22 37.21 -12.90 23.96
CA GLN A 22 38.17 -13.56 24.85
C GLN A 22 39.09 -12.58 25.59
N SER A 23 39.29 -11.37 25.05
CA SER A 23 40.18 -10.37 25.63
C SER A 23 39.63 -9.66 26.87
N VAL A 24 38.31 -9.70 27.09
CA VAL A 24 37.63 -8.99 28.19
C VAL A 24 37.13 -9.98 29.25
N ASN A 25 37.61 -9.85 30.48
CA ASN A 25 37.21 -10.71 31.61
C ASN A 25 36.62 -9.90 32.77
N GLY A 26 35.83 -10.55 33.62
CA GLY A 26 35.25 -9.93 34.81
C GLY A 26 33.97 -9.11 34.53
N PRO A 27 33.58 -8.18 35.42
CA PRO A 27 32.27 -7.54 35.40
C PRO A 27 32.00 -6.65 34.18
N GLU A 28 33.05 -6.22 33.48
CA GLU A 28 32.94 -5.41 32.25
C GLU A 28 32.54 -6.24 31.03
N ARG A 29 32.63 -7.59 31.11
CA ARG A 29 32.31 -8.50 30.01
C ARG A 29 30.85 -8.39 29.58
N ASP A 30 29.91 -8.26 30.51
CA ASP A 30 28.49 -8.12 30.19
C ASP A 30 28.21 -6.86 29.36
N ALA A 31 28.72 -5.71 29.80
CA ALA A 31 28.59 -4.45 29.07
C ALA A 31 29.28 -4.47 27.69
N PHE A 32 30.29 -5.33 27.53
CA PHE A 32 31.03 -5.49 26.28
C PHE A 32 30.28 -6.36 25.26
N VAL A 33 29.80 -7.54 25.67
CA VAL A 33 28.98 -8.44 24.83
C VAL A 33 27.65 -7.77 24.48
N ASN A 34 27.05 -7.10 25.47
CA ASN A 34 25.75 -6.44 25.38
C ASN A 34 25.89 -4.94 25.16
N PHE A 35 26.93 -4.53 24.40
CA PHE A 35 27.06 -3.14 24.01
C PHE A 35 25.78 -2.66 23.32
N VAL A 36 25.32 -1.47 23.69
CA VAL A 36 24.10 -0.88 23.16
C VAL A 36 24.51 0.36 22.37
N GLN A 37 24.22 0.38 21.07
CA GLN A 37 24.43 1.57 20.25
C GLN A 37 23.51 2.70 20.75
N PRO A 38 24.04 3.88 21.13
CA PRO A 38 23.23 4.92 21.79
C PRO A 38 22.01 5.40 21.00
N GLU A 39 22.11 5.47 19.68
CA GLU A 39 21.08 6.08 18.82
C GLU A 39 19.91 5.11 18.57
N THR A 40 20.22 3.85 18.32
CA THR A 40 19.24 2.83 17.88
C THR A 40 18.89 1.83 18.97
N LEU A 41 19.68 1.80 20.05
CA LEU A 41 19.71 0.75 21.06
C LEU A 41 19.94 -0.66 20.50
N ASN A 42 20.50 -0.78 19.30
CA ASN A 42 20.88 -2.07 18.74
C ASN A 42 22.10 -2.65 19.48
N THR A 43 22.09 -3.96 19.65
CA THR A 43 23.20 -4.73 20.22
C THR A 43 23.97 -5.47 19.12
N PRO A 44 25.18 -5.98 19.41
CA PRO A 44 25.87 -6.89 18.49
C PRO A 44 24.99 -8.05 18.02
N LEU A 45 24.14 -8.60 18.91
CA LEU A 45 23.21 -9.68 18.55
C LEU A 45 22.17 -9.23 17.51
N HIS A 46 21.63 -8.00 17.60
CA HIS A 46 20.75 -7.47 16.55
C HIS A 46 21.46 -7.40 15.20
N MET A 47 22.70 -6.90 15.17
CA MET A 47 23.44 -6.70 13.93
C MET A 47 23.81 -8.03 13.26
N ALA A 48 24.26 -9.02 14.04
CA ALA A 48 24.53 -10.36 13.53
C ALA A 48 23.26 -11.05 13.01
N CYS A 49 22.13 -10.89 13.72
CA CYS A 49 20.84 -11.44 13.30
C CYS A 49 20.29 -10.77 12.04
N ALA A 50 20.39 -9.45 11.89
CA ALA A 50 19.91 -8.73 10.71
C ALA A 50 20.68 -9.08 9.44
N ASN A 51 22.00 -9.31 9.56
CA ASN A 51 22.88 -9.52 8.40
C ASN A 51 23.18 -10.99 8.09
N GLY A 52 22.59 -11.96 8.80
CA GLY A 52 22.74 -13.38 8.47
C GLY A 52 24.03 -14.02 8.95
N HIS A 53 24.74 -13.41 9.91
CA HIS A 53 26.05 -13.89 10.38
C HIS A 53 25.91 -14.98 11.45
N VAL A 54 25.59 -16.21 11.02
CA VAL A 54 25.32 -17.38 11.87
C VAL A 54 26.39 -17.61 12.94
N GLU A 55 27.66 -17.64 12.56
CA GLU A 55 28.76 -17.93 13.51
C GLU A 55 28.96 -16.79 14.51
N CYS A 56 28.71 -15.53 14.11
CA CYS A 56 28.71 -14.41 15.04
C CYS A 56 27.56 -14.54 16.06
N VAL A 57 26.36 -14.96 15.63
CA VAL A 57 25.24 -15.23 16.54
C VAL A 57 25.60 -16.34 17.53
N ARG A 58 26.19 -17.44 17.06
CA ARG A 58 26.62 -18.56 17.92
C ARG A 58 27.62 -18.11 18.98
N GLU A 59 28.62 -17.31 18.59
CA GLU A 59 29.59 -16.75 19.52
C GLU A 59 28.96 -15.80 20.53
N LEU A 60 28.09 -14.89 20.09
CA LEU A 60 27.42 -13.96 20.99
C LEU A 60 26.51 -14.68 22.00
N LEU A 61 25.71 -15.65 21.57
CA LEU A 61 24.86 -16.45 22.46
C LEU A 61 25.69 -17.27 23.46
N SER A 62 26.80 -17.87 23.02
CA SER A 62 27.74 -18.60 23.90
C SER A 62 28.39 -17.71 24.96
N ASN A 63 28.35 -16.39 24.75
CA ASN A 63 28.86 -15.38 25.67
C ASN A 63 27.76 -14.60 26.41
N GLU A 64 26.56 -15.19 26.52
CA GLU A 64 25.43 -14.64 27.27
C GLU A 64 24.92 -13.29 26.70
N ALA A 65 24.96 -13.15 25.37
CA ALA A 65 24.31 -12.01 24.72
C ALA A 65 22.81 -11.97 25.02
N LYS A 66 22.34 -10.78 25.40
CA LYS A 66 20.97 -10.49 25.82
C LYS A 66 20.08 -10.32 24.59
N HIS A 67 18.96 -11.03 24.61
CA HIS A 67 17.85 -10.86 23.70
C HIS A 67 16.91 -9.78 24.24
N VAL A 68 17.21 -8.51 23.95
CA VAL A 68 16.48 -7.34 24.44
C VAL A 68 16.00 -6.48 23.30
N ALA A 69 14.97 -5.68 23.54
CA ALA A 69 14.39 -4.82 22.51
C ALA A 69 15.27 -3.58 22.26
N ASN A 70 15.38 -3.18 20.98
CA ASN A 70 16.01 -1.93 20.57
C ASN A 70 15.04 -0.72 20.72
N ALA A 71 15.42 0.46 20.22
CA ALA A 71 14.64 1.69 20.37
C ALA A 71 13.25 1.61 19.71
N SER A 72 13.09 0.76 18.69
CA SER A 72 11.82 0.51 18.00
C SER A 72 11.06 -0.69 18.58
N GLY A 73 11.50 -1.23 19.71
CA GLY A 73 10.93 -2.41 20.33
C GLY A 73 11.28 -3.73 19.63
N ASN A 74 12.10 -3.72 18.57
CA ASN A 74 12.48 -4.93 17.85
C ASN A 74 13.48 -5.73 18.68
N LEU A 75 13.22 -7.03 18.83
CA LEU A 75 14.17 -8.01 19.37
C LEU A 75 15.11 -8.51 18.26
N PRO A 76 16.28 -9.10 18.57
CA PRO A 76 17.13 -9.73 17.56
C PRO A 76 16.40 -10.79 16.72
N LEU A 77 15.41 -11.48 17.31
CA LEU A 77 14.57 -12.44 16.57
C LEU A 77 13.71 -11.77 15.49
N HIS A 78 13.20 -10.55 15.72
CA HIS A 78 12.43 -9.83 14.69
C HIS A 78 13.29 -9.62 13.44
N TRP A 79 14.55 -9.22 13.62
CA TRP A 79 15.49 -9.01 12.52
C TRP A 79 15.86 -10.30 11.79
N ALA A 80 16.09 -11.38 12.52
CA ALA A 80 16.39 -12.69 11.92
C ALA A 80 15.20 -13.21 11.08
N VAL A 81 13.97 -13.02 11.57
CA VAL A 81 12.74 -13.39 10.88
C VAL A 81 12.51 -12.50 9.65
N GLN A 82 12.52 -11.18 9.82
CA GLN A 82 12.27 -10.22 8.74
C GLN A 82 13.23 -10.41 7.55
N ASN A 83 14.48 -10.76 7.83
CA ASN A 83 15.51 -10.98 6.80
C ASN A 83 15.66 -12.46 6.39
N LYS A 84 14.71 -13.33 6.78
CA LYS A 84 14.60 -14.74 6.37
C LYS A 84 15.83 -15.60 6.73
N HIS A 85 16.53 -15.28 7.83
CA HIS A 85 17.73 -16.00 8.27
C HIS A 85 17.37 -17.25 9.09
N ARG A 86 16.91 -18.31 8.42
CA ARG A 86 16.39 -19.56 9.02
C ARG A 86 17.28 -20.15 10.10
N GLU A 87 18.57 -20.30 9.83
CA GLU A 87 19.51 -20.91 10.77
C GLU A 87 19.67 -20.06 12.04
N ILE A 88 19.62 -18.73 11.91
CA ILE A 88 19.66 -17.82 13.05
C ILE A 88 18.36 -17.88 13.85
N VAL A 89 17.20 -17.93 13.18
CA VAL A 89 15.90 -18.12 13.86
C VAL A 89 15.95 -19.38 14.71
N LYS A 90 16.42 -20.50 14.13
CA LYS A 90 16.59 -21.76 14.87
C LYS A 90 17.52 -21.60 16.07
N LEU A 91 18.70 -20.98 15.90
CA LEU A 91 19.64 -20.75 16.99
C LEU A 91 19.04 -19.91 18.14
N LEU A 92 18.21 -18.92 17.82
CA LEU A 92 17.55 -18.08 18.82
C LEU A 92 16.43 -18.84 19.54
N VAL A 93 15.58 -19.54 18.78
CA VAL A 93 14.47 -20.36 19.29
C VAL A 93 14.98 -21.46 20.22
N ASP A 94 16.08 -22.12 19.86
CA ASP A 94 16.68 -23.19 20.67
C ASP A 94 17.57 -22.65 21.81
N GLY A 95 18.19 -21.48 21.63
CA GLY A 95 19.30 -20.99 22.46
C GLY A 95 18.96 -19.91 23.47
N VAL A 96 17.89 -19.13 23.28
CA VAL A 96 17.51 -18.03 24.17
C VAL A 96 16.53 -18.53 25.23
N LYS A 97 16.94 -18.43 26.51
CA LYS A 97 16.06 -18.77 27.64
C LYS A 97 14.94 -17.75 27.78
N ASP A 98 13.74 -18.23 28.09
CA ASP A 98 12.53 -17.42 28.28
C ASP A 98 12.15 -16.56 27.06
N LEU A 99 12.52 -17.03 25.86
CA LEU A 99 12.13 -16.39 24.60
C LEU A 99 10.61 -16.34 24.48
N ASP A 100 10.08 -15.17 24.12
CA ASP A 100 8.68 -15.02 23.73
C ASP A 100 8.60 -14.69 22.25
N VAL A 101 8.31 -15.70 21.42
CA VAL A 101 8.16 -15.52 19.96
C VAL A 101 6.94 -14.67 19.58
N LEU A 102 6.04 -14.42 20.55
CA LEU A 102 4.87 -13.56 20.38
C LEU A 102 5.11 -12.13 20.88
N ALA A 103 6.30 -11.82 21.39
CA ALA A 103 6.64 -10.48 21.86
C ALA A 103 6.49 -9.47 20.72
N ARG A 104 5.79 -8.37 21.01
CA ARG A 104 5.50 -7.31 20.03
C ARG A 104 6.50 -6.16 20.15
N ASN A 105 6.96 -5.66 19.01
CA ASN A 105 7.75 -4.43 18.94
C ASN A 105 6.88 -3.18 19.16
N SER A 106 7.48 -1.99 19.10
CA SER A 106 6.76 -0.72 19.30
C SER A 106 5.75 -0.42 18.19
N PHE A 107 5.81 -1.14 17.08
CA PHE A 107 4.82 -1.11 16.00
C PHE A 107 3.68 -2.11 16.21
N GLY A 108 3.68 -2.85 17.32
CA GLY A 108 2.70 -3.88 17.61
C GLY A 108 2.89 -5.18 16.82
N ARG A 109 3.96 -5.32 16.04
CA ARG A 109 4.25 -6.55 15.27
C ARG A 109 5.04 -7.53 16.13
N GLY A 110 4.62 -8.79 16.17
CA GLY A 110 5.36 -9.88 16.81
C GLY A 110 6.18 -10.68 15.79
N CYS A 111 7.12 -11.51 16.26
CA CYS A 111 7.96 -12.31 15.35
C CYS A 111 7.13 -13.26 14.48
N VAL A 112 6.04 -13.84 15.00
CA VAL A 112 5.11 -14.67 14.20
C VAL A 112 4.43 -13.85 13.10
N THR A 113 3.97 -12.63 13.39
CA THR A 113 3.34 -11.77 12.36
C THR A 113 4.35 -11.31 11.30
N GLU A 114 5.60 -11.06 11.70
CA GLU A 114 6.69 -10.74 10.75
C GLU A 114 7.03 -11.96 9.88
N ALA A 115 6.95 -13.18 10.43
CA ALA A 115 7.18 -14.42 9.67
C ALA A 115 6.11 -14.66 8.59
N PHE A 116 4.86 -14.30 8.87
CA PHE A 116 3.81 -14.30 7.84
C PHE A 116 4.12 -13.32 6.70
N GLN A 117 4.70 -12.17 6.99
CA GLN A 117 5.06 -11.16 5.99
C GLN A 117 6.30 -11.52 5.17
N CYS A 118 7.20 -12.35 5.72
CA CYS A 118 8.44 -12.72 5.04
C CYS A 118 8.34 -14.00 4.20
N GLU A 119 7.15 -14.61 4.05
CA GLU A 119 6.88 -15.75 3.13
C GLU A 119 7.76 -16.99 3.36
N ASP A 120 8.29 -17.19 4.58
CA ASP A 120 9.17 -18.31 4.90
C ASP A 120 8.47 -19.29 5.86
N THR A 121 7.90 -20.35 5.27
CA THR A 121 7.10 -21.35 6.00
C THR A 121 7.89 -22.15 7.03
N GLU A 122 9.20 -22.31 6.84
CA GLU A 122 10.06 -22.98 7.82
C GLU A 122 10.28 -22.10 9.05
N ILE A 123 10.47 -20.79 8.85
CA ILE A 123 10.54 -19.84 9.96
C ILE A 123 9.22 -19.80 10.71
N LEU A 124 8.10 -19.72 10.00
CA LEU A 124 6.78 -19.72 10.62
C LEU A 124 6.56 -20.98 11.47
N ALA A 125 6.87 -22.17 10.92
CA ALA A 125 6.78 -23.42 11.66
C ALA A 125 7.65 -23.41 12.93
N MET A 126 8.91 -22.98 12.83
CA MET A 126 9.81 -22.90 13.99
C MET A 126 9.27 -21.98 15.10
N LEU A 127 8.60 -20.88 14.74
CA LEU A 127 8.01 -19.96 15.72
C LEU A 127 6.71 -20.53 16.32
N LEU A 128 5.84 -21.14 15.52
CA LEU A 128 4.59 -21.74 15.98
C LEU A 128 4.82 -22.99 16.85
N GLU A 129 5.88 -23.75 16.57
CA GLU A 129 6.29 -24.90 17.38
C GLU A 129 6.94 -24.51 18.72
N HIS A 130 7.28 -23.23 18.92
CA HIS A 130 7.92 -22.77 20.15
C HIS A 130 6.91 -22.71 21.31
N ASN A 131 7.34 -23.16 22.50
CA ASN A 131 6.49 -23.28 23.70
C ASN A 131 5.77 -21.99 24.13
N SER A 132 6.28 -20.82 23.74
CA SER A 132 5.64 -19.53 24.05
C SER A 132 4.43 -19.22 23.15
N ALA A 133 4.29 -19.89 22.00
CA ALA A 133 3.22 -19.72 21.04
C ALA A 133 2.04 -20.66 21.31
N THR A 134 1.50 -20.66 22.54
CA THR A 134 0.32 -21.49 22.86
C THR A 134 -0.91 -20.96 22.14
N GLU A 135 -1.86 -21.84 21.82
CA GLU A 135 -3.13 -21.48 21.17
C GLU A 135 -3.86 -20.35 21.92
N GLU A 136 -3.86 -20.38 23.26
CA GLU A 136 -4.49 -19.33 24.07
C GLU A 136 -3.77 -17.99 23.93
N ARG A 137 -2.42 -17.97 23.86
CA ARG A 137 -1.66 -16.72 23.72
C ARG A 137 -1.71 -16.17 22.29
N LEU A 138 -1.81 -17.06 21.30
CA LEU A 138 -2.12 -16.70 19.92
C LEU A 138 -3.51 -16.05 19.84
N ALA A 139 -4.50 -16.59 20.56
CA ALA A 139 -5.86 -16.05 20.64
C ALA A 139 -6.00 -14.78 21.53
N GLU A 140 -5.25 -14.65 22.61
CA GLU A 140 -5.25 -13.44 23.44
C GLU A 140 -4.66 -12.23 22.68
N GLY A 141 -3.77 -12.50 21.72
CA GLY A 141 -3.22 -11.51 20.79
C GLY A 141 -4.22 -10.96 19.77
N THR A 142 -5.41 -11.58 19.62
CA THR A 142 -6.47 -11.18 18.66
C THR A 142 -7.59 -10.34 19.30
N GLY A 143 -7.56 -10.15 20.63
CA GLY A 143 -8.57 -9.39 21.37
C GLY A 143 -9.85 -10.15 21.73
N MET A 144 -9.83 -11.49 21.71
CA MET A 144 -10.97 -12.31 22.13
C MET A 144 -10.95 -12.54 23.65
N GLY A 145 -11.99 -12.05 24.35
CA GLY A 145 -12.17 -12.24 25.79
C GLY A 145 -12.54 -13.69 26.16
N LYS A 146 -12.26 -14.06 27.42
CA LYS A 146 -12.26 -15.41 28.02
C LYS A 146 -13.57 -16.23 27.98
N ASP A 147 -14.59 -15.83 27.24
CA ASP A 147 -15.90 -16.48 27.25
C ASP A 147 -16.19 -17.39 26.04
N ALA A 148 -15.21 -17.61 25.15
CA ALA A 148 -15.38 -18.47 23.98
C ALA A 148 -14.50 -19.74 24.05
N ILE A 149 -14.66 -20.54 25.11
CA ILE A 149 -14.30 -21.97 25.05
C ILE A 149 -15.54 -22.75 25.46
N LYS A 150 -16.38 -23.00 24.46
CA LYS A 150 -17.25 -24.18 24.34
C LYS A 150 -17.95 -24.11 22.99
N GLU A 151 -17.34 -24.72 21.99
CA GLU A 151 -18.12 -25.30 20.90
C GLU A 151 -17.81 -26.79 20.85
N GLU A 152 -18.72 -27.54 21.46
CA GLU A 152 -19.02 -28.90 21.07
C GLU A 152 -19.53 -28.86 19.62
N ILE A 153 -19.03 -29.81 18.85
CA ILE A 153 -19.44 -30.14 17.49
C ILE A 153 -20.96 -30.32 17.46
N GLU A 154 -21.69 -29.51 16.69
CA GLU A 154 -22.98 -29.89 16.13
C GLU A 154 -23.29 -29.09 14.86
N GLU A 155 -23.81 -29.81 13.87
CA GLU A 155 -24.01 -29.46 12.48
C GLU A 155 -25.17 -28.46 12.24
N ASP A 156 -25.09 -27.78 11.08
CA ASP A 156 -26.14 -27.06 10.35
C ASP A 156 -26.65 -25.69 10.86
N GLY A 157 -26.43 -24.66 10.02
CA GLY A 157 -27.26 -23.45 10.02
C GLY A 157 -26.57 -22.21 9.43
N ASP A 158 -26.86 -21.92 8.16
CA ASP A 158 -26.54 -20.69 7.41
C ASP A 158 -26.38 -19.40 8.24
N GLU A 159 -25.18 -18.79 8.26
CA GLU A 159 -24.99 -17.36 8.52
C GLU A 159 -23.91 -16.75 7.61
N ALA A 160 -24.15 -15.51 7.21
CA ALA A 160 -23.54 -14.84 6.06
C ALA A 160 -22.03 -14.58 6.20
N ASP A 161 -21.31 -14.95 5.13
CA ASP A 161 -19.89 -14.72 4.87
C ASP A 161 -19.55 -13.22 4.87
N SER A 162 -19.03 -12.72 6.00
CA SER A 162 -18.34 -11.43 6.06
C SER A 162 -16.88 -11.62 5.64
N ASN A 163 -16.67 -11.91 4.36
CA ASN A 163 -15.38 -12.18 3.72
C ASN A 163 -14.46 -10.93 3.57
N SER A 164 -14.67 -9.89 4.37
CA SER A 164 -13.89 -8.65 4.32
C SER A 164 -12.72 -8.70 5.30
N PRO A 165 -11.49 -8.40 4.86
CA PRO A 165 -10.33 -8.39 5.74
C PRO A 165 -10.45 -7.34 6.81
N LYS A 166 -9.87 -7.63 7.97
CA LYS A 166 -9.80 -6.66 9.05
C LYS A 166 -8.51 -5.87 8.92
N VAL A 167 -8.61 -4.54 8.89
CA VAL A 167 -7.45 -3.65 8.89
C VAL A 167 -6.80 -3.68 10.28
N LEU A 168 -5.56 -4.17 10.36
CA LEU A 168 -4.73 -4.17 11.57
C LEU A 168 -4.04 -2.83 11.78
N GLN A 169 -3.55 -2.24 10.70
CA GLN A 169 -2.80 -1.00 10.73
C GLN A 169 -3.00 -0.24 9.41
N GLU A 170 -3.01 1.09 9.53
CA GLU A 170 -3.05 2.02 8.42
C GLU A 170 -1.87 2.99 8.54
N THR A 171 -1.11 3.14 7.45
CA THR A 171 0.00 4.10 7.37
C THR A 171 -0.13 4.90 6.09
N VAL A 172 -0.15 6.23 6.18
CA VAL A 172 -0.09 7.11 5.01
C VAL A 172 1.33 7.62 4.84
N LEU A 173 1.94 7.29 3.71
CA LEU A 173 3.27 7.74 3.32
C LEU A 173 3.16 8.95 2.39
N GLU A 174 4.04 9.92 2.61
CA GLU A 174 4.17 11.11 1.77
C GLU A 174 5.45 11.03 0.94
N PHE A 175 5.34 11.34 -0.35
CA PHE A 175 6.40 11.20 -1.34
C PHE A 175 6.72 12.55 -1.98
N ASN A 176 8.00 12.90 -1.98
CA ASN A 176 8.57 14.00 -2.73
C ASN A 176 9.66 13.45 -3.67
N PHE A 177 9.23 13.04 -4.85
CA PHE A 177 10.12 12.46 -5.87
C PHE A 177 11.10 13.47 -6.47
N THR A 178 10.69 14.74 -6.59
CA THR A 178 11.55 15.79 -7.15
C THR A 178 11.17 17.14 -6.54
N PRO A 179 12.17 17.94 -6.11
CA PRO A 179 11.91 19.27 -5.57
C PRO A 179 11.06 20.13 -6.52
N GLY A 180 9.99 20.71 -5.97
CA GLY A 180 9.07 21.57 -6.73
C GLY A 180 7.84 20.86 -7.29
N LEU A 181 7.78 19.53 -7.24
CA LEU A 181 6.56 18.79 -7.51
C LEU A 181 5.64 18.75 -6.28
N PRO A 182 4.31 18.73 -6.47
CA PRO A 182 3.37 18.49 -5.38
C PRO A 182 3.63 17.15 -4.67
N THR A 183 3.52 17.11 -3.34
CA THR A 183 3.66 15.87 -2.57
C THR A 183 2.61 14.83 -2.98
N LEU A 184 3.02 13.61 -3.29
CA LEU A 184 2.11 12.49 -3.51
C LEU A 184 1.88 11.76 -2.19
N ARG A 185 0.67 11.26 -1.96
CA ARG A 185 0.33 10.51 -0.74
C ARG A 185 -0.21 9.13 -1.10
N ALA A 186 0.19 8.09 -0.39
CA ALA A 186 -0.40 6.78 -0.56
C ALA A 186 -0.50 6.06 0.78
N ARG A 187 -1.62 5.38 0.98
CA ARG A 187 -1.91 4.57 2.15
C ARG A 187 -1.50 3.13 1.90
N GLU A 188 -0.76 2.58 2.86
CA GLU A 188 -0.52 1.17 3.05
C GLU A 188 -1.42 0.63 4.16
N LEU A 189 -1.91 -0.60 3.98
CA LEU A 189 -2.72 -1.29 4.97
C LEU A 189 -2.05 -2.61 5.35
N ALA A 190 -2.00 -2.90 6.64
CA ALA A 190 -1.77 -4.25 7.13
C ALA A 190 -3.13 -4.91 7.39
N LEU A 191 -3.37 -6.07 6.77
CA LEU A 191 -4.65 -6.78 6.84
C LEU A 191 -4.51 -8.10 7.60
N GLU A 192 -5.50 -8.44 8.42
CA GLU A 192 -5.68 -9.75 9.04
C GLU A 192 -6.63 -10.57 8.17
N TRP A 193 -6.15 -11.72 7.69
CA TRP A 193 -6.94 -12.65 6.90
C TRP A 193 -7.00 -14.03 7.58
N SER A 194 -8.14 -14.70 7.44
CA SER A 194 -8.37 -16.05 7.97
C SER A 194 -7.94 -17.17 7.01
N LYS A 195 -7.24 -16.85 5.92
CA LYS A 195 -6.71 -17.80 4.92
C LYS A 195 -5.25 -17.47 4.60
N ASP A 196 -4.49 -18.48 4.20
CA ASP A 196 -3.06 -18.37 3.85
C ASP A 196 -2.83 -17.24 2.82
N ALA A 197 -1.80 -16.43 3.06
CA ALA A 197 -1.47 -15.20 2.32
C ALA A 197 -1.00 -15.42 0.88
N PHE A 198 -0.66 -16.65 0.54
CA PHE A 198 -0.27 -17.07 -0.80
C PHE A 198 -0.87 -18.42 -1.04
N GLY A 199 -1.56 -18.56 -2.15
CA GLY A 199 -1.73 -19.86 -2.71
C GLY A 199 -1.35 -19.86 -4.18
N SER A 200 -1.50 -21.03 -4.77
CA SER A 200 -1.04 -21.38 -6.11
C SER A 200 -1.81 -20.70 -7.26
N THR A 201 -2.79 -19.83 -6.97
CA THR A 201 -3.54 -19.08 -8.00
C THR A 201 -3.58 -17.57 -7.71
N ALA A 202 -3.82 -16.77 -8.76
CA ALA A 202 -3.96 -15.31 -8.67
C ALA A 202 -5.12 -14.85 -7.75
N GLU A 203 -5.99 -15.77 -7.33
CA GLU A 203 -7.12 -15.54 -6.41
C GLU A 203 -6.68 -15.52 -4.94
N GLU A 204 -5.40 -15.81 -4.65
CA GLU A 204 -4.85 -15.97 -3.30
C GLU A 204 -3.75 -14.94 -2.97
N ASP A 205 -3.58 -13.90 -3.81
CA ASP A 205 -2.54 -12.85 -3.70
C ASP A 205 -3.00 -11.65 -2.85
N ILE A 206 -2.42 -11.44 -1.66
CA ILE A 206 -2.77 -10.33 -0.75
C ILE A 206 -1.81 -9.12 -0.84
N THR A 207 -0.91 -9.09 -1.83
CA THR A 207 0.22 -8.13 -1.89
C THR A 207 -0.14 -6.70 -2.33
N GLY A 208 -1.41 -6.45 -2.66
CA GLY A 208 -1.90 -5.19 -3.23
C GLY A 208 -2.03 -3.98 -2.28
N VAL A 209 -1.70 -4.13 -1.00
CA VAL A 209 -1.82 -3.05 0.01
C VAL A 209 -0.50 -2.58 0.62
N SER A 210 0.61 -3.10 0.11
CA SER A 210 1.98 -2.65 0.40
C SER A 210 2.57 -1.93 -0.81
N ILE A 211 3.46 -0.96 -0.58
CA ILE A 211 4.19 -0.25 -1.62
C ILE A 211 5.53 -0.95 -1.85
N TRP A 212 5.78 -1.31 -3.11
CA TRP A 212 6.97 -2.03 -3.53
C TRP A 212 8.02 -1.12 -4.16
N SER A 213 9.29 -1.52 -4.11
CA SER A 213 10.42 -0.75 -4.65
C SER A 213 10.26 -0.42 -6.14
N ALA A 214 9.79 -1.39 -6.93
CA ALA A 214 9.57 -1.20 -8.36
C ALA A 214 8.49 -0.15 -8.68
N ALA A 215 7.48 0.03 -7.83
CA ALA A 215 6.47 1.08 -8.00
C ALA A 215 7.06 2.49 -7.80
N LEU A 216 8.01 2.64 -6.87
CA LEU A 216 8.73 3.90 -6.68
C LEU A 216 9.63 4.22 -7.87
N ILE A 217 10.34 3.22 -8.38
CA ILE A 217 11.18 3.33 -9.58
C ILE A 217 10.32 3.72 -10.79
N LEU A 218 9.20 3.04 -11.00
CA LEU A 218 8.27 3.33 -12.09
C LEU A 218 7.68 4.74 -11.97
N SER A 219 7.38 5.21 -10.76
CA SER A 219 6.92 6.59 -10.51
C SER A 219 7.93 7.64 -10.97
N ARG A 220 9.23 7.38 -10.78
CA ARG A 220 10.31 8.26 -11.27
C ARG A 220 10.45 8.22 -12.78
N TRP A 221 10.35 7.03 -13.37
CA TRP A 221 10.33 6.89 -14.82
C TRP A 221 9.19 7.70 -15.44
N VAL A 222 7.98 7.65 -14.88
CA VAL A 222 6.84 8.48 -15.30
C VAL A 222 7.18 9.97 -15.26
N ILE A 223 7.82 10.43 -14.17
CA ILE A 223 8.19 11.84 -13.97
C ILE A 223 9.19 12.35 -15.00
N ASP A 224 10.13 11.52 -15.45
CA ASP A 224 11.11 11.91 -16.47
C ASP A 224 10.58 11.78 -17.89
N HIS A 225 9.53 10.98 -18.09
CA HIS A 225 8.95 10.67 -19.40
C HIS A 225 7.53 11.22 -19.59
N ARG A 226 7.17 12.32 -18.90
CA ARG A 226 5.80 12.89 -18.86
C ARG A 226 5.16 13.05 -20.24
N SER A 227 5.94 13.48 -21.24
CA SER A 227 5.45 13.73 -22.60
C SER A 227 4.89 12.49 -23.30
N ILE A 228 5.22 11.27 -22.83
CA ILE A 228 4.61 10.02 -23.32
C ILE A 228 3.11 9.97 -23.00
N PHE A 229 2.71 10.63 -21.91
CA PHE A 229 1.36 10.55 -21.36
C PHE A 229 0.45 11.70 -21.80
N ASP A 230 0.96 12.76 -22.41
CA ASP A 230 0.19 13.96 -22.77
C ASP A 230 -1.01 13.64 -23.67
N GLY A 231 -2.22 13.91 -23.16
CA GLY A 231 -3.48 13.66 -23.85
C GLY A 231 -3.81 12.18 -24.07
N LYS A 232 -3.09 11.26 -23.42
CA LYS A 232 -3.21 9.81 -23.62
C LYS A 232 -4.20 9.13 -22.68
N GLN A 233 -4.73 7.99 -23.12
CA GLN A 233 -5.44 7.03 -22.27
C GLN A 233 -4.43 6.05 -21.67
N VAL A 234 -4.36 6.03 -20.35
CA VAL A 234 -3.33 5.31 -19.58
C VAL A 234 -4.00 4.32 -18.63
N CYS A 235 -3.49 3.09 -18.55
CA CYS A 235 -3.92 2.13 -17.54
C CYS A 235 -2.71 1.50 -16.84
N GLU A 236 -2.74 1.51 -15.51
CA GLU A 236 -1.83 0.75 -14.67
C GLU A 236 -2.41 -0.63 -14.39
N LEU A 237 -1.69 -1.68 -14.76
CA LEU A 237 -2.03 -3.06 -14.44
C LEU A 237 -1.44 -3.42 -13.07
N GLY A 238 -2.23 -4.02 -12.18
CA GLY A 238 -1.74 -4.47 -10.87
C GLY A 238 -1.23 -3.31 -10.02
N SER A 239 -2.11 -2.34 -9.78
CA SER A 239 -1.73 -1.04 -9.23
C SER A 239 -1.33 -1.10 -7.76
N GLY A 240 -1.82 -2.09 -7.00
CA GLY A 240 -1.59 -2.19 -5.56
C GLY A 240 -2.01 -0.91 -4.82
N CYS A 241 -1.06 -0.21 -4.20
CA CYS A 241 -1.32 1.10 -3.58
C CYS A 241 -1.48 2.27 -4.58
N GLY A 242 -1.13 2.07 -5.86
CA GLY A 242 -1.36 3.01 -6.97
C GLY A 242 -0.36 4.14 -7.07
N VAL A 243 0.82 4.05 -6.43
CA VAL A 243 1.79 5.16 -6.36
C VAL A 243 2.20 5.66 -7.75
N SER A 244 2.48 4.73 -8.68
CA SER A 244 2.94 5.06 -10.02
C SER A 244 1.83 5.61 -10.93
N GLY A 245 0.61 5.10 -10.87
CA GLY A 245 -0.52 5.72 -11.59
C GLY A 245 -1.02 7.02 -10.97
N LEU A 246 -0.90 7.19 -9.65
CA LEU A 246 -1.08 8.50 -9.00
C LEU A 246 -0.01 9.49 -9.47
N ALA A 247 1.22 9.04 -9.70
CA ALA A 247 2.27 9.87 -10.30
C ALA A 247 1.89 10.30 -11.73
N VAL A 248 1.33 9.40 -12.56
CA VAL A 248 0.79 9.77 -13.88
C VAL A 248 -0.26 10.87 -13.73
N HIS A 249 -1.27 10.67 -12.87
CA HIS A 249 -2.35 11.63 -12.68
C HIS A 249 -1.89 12.99 -12.13
N LYS A 250 -0.91 13.00 -11.21
CA LYS A 250 -0.47 14.21 -10.52
C LYS A 250 0.57 15.00 -11.31
N TYR A 251 1.34 14.33 -12.18
CA TYR A 251 2.54 14.90 -12.78
C TYR A 251 2.56 14.91 -14.31
N THR A 252 1.52 14.41 -14.99
CA THR A 252 1.42 14.42 -16.46
C THR A 252 0.12 15.05 -16.93
N ASP A 253 0.00 15.31 -18.24
CA ASP A 253 -1.24 15.80 -18.86
C ASP A 253 -2.06 14.65 -19.50
N ALA A 254 -2.03 13.45 -18.90
CA ALA A 254 -2.85 12.31 -19.34
C ALA A 254 -4.34 12.67 -19.40
N ALA A 255 -5.02 12.30 -20.49
CA ALA A 255 -6.45 12.57 -20.66
C ALA A 255 -7.31 11.66 -19.76
N ARG A 256 -6.86 10.42 -19.55
CA ARG A 256 -7.51 9.44 -18.68
C ARG A 256 -6.46 8.53 -18.05
N VAL A 257 -6.59 8.30 -16.75
CA VAL A 257 -5.77 7.34 -15.98
C VAL A 257 -6.70 6.32 -15.33
N VAL A 258 -6.46 5.05 -15.60
CA VAL A 258 -7.16 3.93 -14.94
C VAL A 258 -6.15 3.22 -14.05
N LEU A 259 -6.44 3.18 -12.75
CA LEU A 259 -5.75 2.29 -11.82
C LEU A 259 -6.54 1.00 -11.76
N SER A 260 -5.89 -0.13 -12.01
CA SER A 260 -6.56 -1.43 -11.98
C SER A 260 -5.90 -2.41 -11.02
N ASP A 261 -6.75 -3.19 -10.36
CA ASP A 261 -6.38 -4.33 -9.53
C ASP A 261 -7.55 -5.33 -9.50
N LEU A 262 -7.43 -6.43 -8.76
CA LEU A 262 -8.45 -7.48 -8.75
C LEU A 262 -9.34 -7.41 -7.50
N PHE A 263 -8.72 -7.35 -6.32
CA PHE A 263 -9.43 -7.60 -5.08
C PHE A 263 -10.16 -6.36 -4.54
N ALA A 264 -11.36 -6.58 -4.00
CA ALA A 264 -12.21 -5.50 -3.49
C ALA A 264 -11.52 -4.61 -2.44
N HIS A 265 -10.68 -5.18 -1.58
CA HIS A 265 -9.94 -4.43 -0.57
C HIS A 265 -8.84 -3.53 -1.18
N THR A 266 -8.12 -4.03 -2.20
CA THR A 266 -7.14 -3.25 -2.95
C THR A 266 -7.83 -2.12 -3.72
N ILE A 267 -8.95 -2.42 -4.38
CA ILE A 267 -9.77 -1.42 -5.07
C ILE A 267 -10.24 -0.31 -4.12
N GLN A 268 -10.76 -0.65 -2.95
CA GLN A 268 -11.13 0.34 -1.94
C GLN A 268 -9.93 1.17 -1.45
N ASN A 269 -8.75 0.56 -1.35
CA ASN A 269 -7.54 1.28 -0.98
C ASN A 269 -7.06 2.24 -2.07
N LEU A 270 -7.13 1.83 -3.33
CA LEU A 270 -6.85 2.68 -4.49
C LEU A 270 -7.78 3.88 -4.55
N GLU A 271 -9.09 3.67 -4.36
CA GLU A 271 -10.08 4.76 -4.31
C GLU A 271 -9.75 5.77 -3.21
N HIS A 272 -9.35 5.29 -2.03
CA HIS A 272 -8.90 6.13 -0.93
C HIS A 272 -7.65 6.93 -1.31
N ASN A 273 -6.65 6.29 -1.91
CA ASN A 273 -5.40 6.95 -2.31
C ASN A 273 -5.61 7.97 -3.44
N VAL A 274 -6.54 7.72 -4.35
CA VAL A 274 -6.99 8.70 -5.35
C VAL A 274 -7.56 9.94 -4.67
N GLU A 275 -8.40 9.77 -3.64
CA GLU A 275 -8.99 10.90 -2.91
C GLU A 275 -7.93 11.72 -2.14
N LEU A 276 -6.94 11.07 -1.53
CA LEU A 276 -5.82 11.74 -0.85
C LEU A 276 -5.05 12.70 -1.77
N ASN A 277 -5.07 12.48 -3.09
CA ASN A 277 -4.28 13.26 -4.05
C ASN A 277 -5.08 14.28 -4.86
N LYS A 278 -6.41 14.33 -4.74
CA LYS A 278 -7.25 15.35 -5.40
C LYS A 278 -7.20 16.73 -4.72
N SER A 279 -6.81 16.79 -3.44
CA SER A 279 -7.02 17.94 -2.56
C SER A 279 -5.93 19.03 -2.58
N ASP A 280 -4.80 18.83 -3.28
CA ASP A 280 -3.65 19.76 -3.24
C ASP A 280 -3.72 20.95 -4.23
N LYS A 281 -4.77 21.09 -5.05
CA LYS A 281 -4.92 22.27 -5.93
C LYS A 281 -5.46 23.47 -5.13
N LYS A 282 -4.55 24.21 -4.47
CA LYS A 282 -4.78 25.43 -3.65
C LYS A 282 -6.03 26.24 -4.03
N THR A 283 -6.90 26.46 -3.04
CA THR A 283 -7.50 27.78 -2.84
C THR A 283 -6.87 28.41 -1.61
N GLY A 284 -6.07 29.45 -1.82
CA GLY A 284 -5.79 30.40 -0.76
C GLY A 284 -7.08 31.13 -0.41
N ALA A 285 -7.77 30.63 0.60
CA ALA A 285 -8.76 31.33 1.40
C ALA A 285 -8.96 30.49 2.65
N ASP A 286 -8.83 31.11 3.82
CA ASP A 286 -9.34 30.55 5.06
C ASP A 286 -10.83 30.24 4.86
N GLU A 287 -11.16 28.97 4.65
CA GLU A 287 -12.55 28.51 4.65
C GLU A 287 -12.70 27.49 5.79
N GLU A 288 -13.27 27.98 6.88
CA GLU A 288 -13.99 27.18 7.86
C GLU A 288 -14.87 26.16 7.10
N LYS A 289 -14.75 24.88 7.48
CA LYS A 289 -15.62 23.80 7.00
C LYS A 289 -17.08 24.24 7.06
N GLN A 290 -17.69 24.59 5.92
CA GLN A 290 -19.14 24.71 5.83
C GLN A 290 -19.72 23.32 5.58
N GLU A 291 -20.13 22.68 6.67
CA GLU A 291 -21.11 21.59 6.63
C GLU A 291 -22.32 22.02 5.79
N THR A 292 -22.78 21.15 4.89
CA THR A 292 -24.03 21.36 4.15
C THR A 292 -25.16 21.69 5.14
N PRO A 293 -25.86 22.84 5.02
CA PRO A 293 -26.85 23.23 6.01
C PRO A 293 -27.99 22.21 6.02
N VAL A 294 -28.18 21.54 7.16
CA VAL A 294 -29.33 20.68 7.39
C VAL A 294 -30.58 21.56 7.35
N LEU A 295 -31.41 21.41 6.31
CA LEU A 295 -32.67 22.14 6.17
C LEU A 295 -33.74 21.47 7.06
N ASP A 296 -33.59 21.65 8.36
CA ASP A 296 -34.38 20.99 9.40
C ASP A 296 -35.75 21.62 9.67
N CYS A 297 -36.01 22.83 9.14
CA CYS A 297 -37.24 23.55 9.39
C CYS A 297 -37.78 24.32 8.17
N CYS A 298 -39.10 24.54 8.20
CA CYS A 298 -39.78 25.37 7.22
C CYS A 298 -39.26 26.81 7.31
N GLY A 299 -38.63 27.32 6.25
CA GLY A 299 -38.06 28.68 6.16
C GLY A 299 -39.07 29.83 6.22
N ARG A 300 -40.30 29.54 6.67
CA ARG A 300 -41.33 30.54 6.96
C ARG A 300 -41.90 30.43 8.36
N CYS A 301 -42.42 29.25 8.72
CA CYS A 301 -43.14 29.07 9.98
C CYS A 301 -42.32 28.30 11.02
N GLY A 302 -41.10 27.87 10.68
CA GLY A 302 -40.20 27.14 11.58
C GLY A 302 -40.62 25.69 11.87
N ALA A 303 -41.67 25.18 11.23
CA ALA A 303 -42.10 23.80 11.44
C ALA A 303 -41.04 22.81 10.92
N VAL A 304 -40.58 21.92 11.80
CA VAL A 304 -39.52 20.95 11.51
C VAL A 304 -39.99 19.78 10.64
N GLN A 305 -41.23 19.30 10.83
CA GLN A 305 -41.88 18.28 10.00
C GLN A 305 -43.40 18.47 10.04
N ARG A 306 -44.12 18.04 8.99
CA ARG A 306 -45.60 18.07 9.00
C ARG A 306 -46.18 16.88 8.25
N PHE A 307 -46.68 15.92 9.00
CA PHE A 307 -47.43 14.77 8.48
C PHE A 307 -48.82 15.23 8.02
N THR A 308 -49.14 14.97 6.76
CA THR A 308 -50.47 15.22 6.18
C THR A 308 -50.87 14.01 5.33
N PRO A 309 -52.16 13.81 5.03
CA PRO A 309 -52.59 12.74 4.11
C PRO A 309 -51.84 12.75 2.77
N ASP A 310 -51.48 13.94 2.29
CA ASP A 310 -50.74 14.14 1.03
C ASP A 310 -49.20 14.18 1.21
N ASN A 311 -48.69 13.97 2.43
CA ASN A 311 -47.26 13.89 2.78
C ASN A 311 -47.05 12.94 3.98
N PRO A 312 -47.24 11.64 3.78
CA PRO A 312 -47.18 10.64 4.86
C PRO A 312 -45.76 10.48 5.43
N GLU A 313 -44.72 10.84 4.69
CA GLU A 313 -43.32 10.76 5.13
C GLU A 313 -42.86 11.97 5.96
N GLY A 314 -43.69 13.01 6.09
CA GLY A 314 -43.38 14.19 6.90
C GLY A 314 -42.23 15.07 6.40
N LYS A 315 -41.69 14.80 5.20
CA LYS A 315 -40.54 15.49 4.61
C LYS A 315 -40.90 16.93 4.19
N LEU A 316 -39.97 17.86 4.37
CA LEU A 316 -40.14 19.24 3.92
C LEU A 316 -39.94 19.34 2.40
N MET A 317 -40.73 20.17 1.73
CA MET A 317 -40.57 20.43 0.30
C MET A 317 -39.50 21.49 0.06
N THR A 318 -38.42 21.13 -0.60
CA THR A 318 -37.36 22.07 -0.98
C THR A 318 -37.84 23.03 -2.08
N CYS A 319 -37.29 24.25 -2.07
CA CYS A 319 -37.54 25.22 -3.13
C CYS A 319 -37.00 24.69 -4.46
N GLY A 320 -37.85 24.49 -5.46
CA GLY A 320 -37.44 23.96 -6.76
C GLY A 320 -36.47 24.86 -7.56
N GLY A 321 -36.28 26.12 -7.16
CA GLY A 321 -35.28 27.01 -7.77
C GLY A 321 -33.90 26.86 -7.14
N CYS A 322 -33.73 27.38 -5.92
CA CYS A 322 -32.44 27.44 -5.24
C CYS A 322 -32.10 26.18 -4.42
N ARG A 323 -33.10 25.38 -4.03
CA ARG A 323 -33.00 24.24 -3.10
C ARG A 323 -32.40 24.55 -1.71
N SER A 324 -32.09 25.80 -1.41
CA SER A 324 -31.48 26.25 -0.15
C SER A 324 -32.48 26.60 0.96
N VAL A 325 -33.78 26.46 0.69
CA VAL A 325 -34.86 26.67 1.67
C VAL A 325 -35.90 25.58 1.49
N ALA A 326 -36.44 25.06 2.59
CA ALA A 326 -37.50 24.07 2.59
C ALA A 326 -38.80 24.63 3.20
N TYR A 327 -39.95 24.04 2.83
CA TYR A 327 -41.28 24.47 3.27
C TYR A 327 -42.14 23.28 3.67
N CYS A 328 -42.87 23.40 4.78
CA CYS A 328 -43.80 22.37 5.24
C CYS A 328 -45.10 22.28 4.42
N SER A 329 -45.38 23.26 3.55
CA SER A 329 -46.51 23.23 2.62
C SER A 329 -46.34 24.22 1.46
N ARG A 330 -47.07 23.99 0.35
CA ARG A 330 -47.11 24.93 -0.79
C ARG A 330 -47.65 26.30 -0.38
N GLU A 331 -48.54 26.34 0.59
CA GLU A 331 -49.07 27.59 1.12
C GLU A 331 -47.99 28.36 1.92
N CYS A 332 -47.17 27.67 2.70
CA CYS A 332 -46.03 28.28 3.38
C CYS A 332 -45.06 28.90 2.37
N GLN A 333 -44.69 28.15 1.33
CA GLN A 333 -43.88 28.66 0.21
C GLN A 333 -44.49 29.89 -0.44
N LYS A 334 -45.77 29.85 -0.84
CA LYS A 334 -46.47 30.96 -1.53
C LYS A 334 -46.43 32.26 -0.73
N LYS A 335 -46.72 32.26 0.57
CA LYS A 335 -46.68 33.51 1.35
C LYS A 335 -45.26 33.91 1.81
N ALA A 336 -44.26 33.01 1.81
CA ALA A 336 -42.84 33.39 1.97
C ALA A 336 -42.22 33.94 0.67
N TRP A 337 -42.78 33.59 -0.48
CA TRP A 337 -42.20 33.86 -1.80
C TRP A 337 -41.85 35.33 -2.04
N LYS A 338 -42.66 36.27 -1.55
CA LYS A 338 -42.42 37.71 -1.75
C LYS A 338 -41.06 38.15 -1.18
N LYS A 339 -40.59 37.54 -0.09
CA LYS A 339 -39.29 37.79 0.53
C LYS A 339 -38.20 36.91 -0.10
N HIS A 340 -38.46 35.63 -0.31
CA HIS A 340 -37.47 34.66 -0.80
C HIS A 340 -37.11 34.80 -2.30
N LYS A 341 -38.01 35.33 -3.15
CA LYS A 341 -37.83 35.33 -4.62
C LYS A 341 -36.54 36.00 -5.10
N THR A 342 -36.04 36.99 -4.38
CA THR A 342 -34.82 37.72 -4.75
C THR A 342 -33.61 36.82 -4.48
N ASP A 343 -33.51 36.31 -3.26
CA ASP A 343 -32.43 35.39 -2.84
C ASP A 343 -32.44 34.11 -3.69
N CYS A 344 -33.62 33.59 -4.01
CA CYS A 344 -33.78 32.43 -4.88
C CYS A 344 -33.17 32.65 -6.27
N LYS A 345 -33.35 33.84 -6.85
CA LYS A 345 -32.75 34.20 -8.14
C LYS A 345 -31.24 34.34 -8.03
N THR A 346 -30.74 34.98 -6.98
CA THR A 346 -29.30 35.17 -6.76
C THR A 346 -28.59 33.82 -6.60
N ILE A 347 -29.10 32.95 -5.71
CA ILE A 347 -28.52 31.62 -5.45
C ILE A 347 -28.58 30.74 -6.69
N ARG A 348 -29.69 30.80 -7.44
CA ARG A 348 -29.82 30.05 -8.70
C ARG A 348 -28.82 30.54 -9.75
N ALA A 349 -28.65 31.85 -9.91
CA ALA A 349 -27.67 32.41 -10.84
C ALA A 349 -26.22 32.07 -10.44
N GLN A 350 -25.90 32.11 -9.14
CA GLN A 350 -24.59 31.69 -8.63
C GLN A 350 -24.33 30.21 -8.88
N ARG A 351 -25.34 29.35 -8.68
CA ARG A 351 -25.25 27.92 -8.97
C ARG A 351 -25.10 27.66 -10.47
N GLU A 352 -25.91 28.29 -11.31
CA GLU A 352 -25.82 28.18 -12.78
C GLU A 352 -24.46 28.70 -13.28
N GLN A 353 -23.91 29.75 -12.67
CA GLN A 353 -22.57 30.25 -12.97
C GLN A 353 -21.47 29.30 -12.49
N ALA A 354 -21.60 28.69 -11.31
CA ALA A 354 -20.67 27.67 -10.81
C ALA A 354 -20.75 26.36 -11.63
N GLU A 355 -21.93 26.00 -12.12
CA GLU A 355 -22.21 24.81 -12.94
C GLU A 355 -21.72 25.03 -14.38
N ALA A 356 -21.86 26.24 -14.91
CA ALA A 356 -21.21 26.69 -16.15
C ALA A 356 -19.68 26.74 -16.01
N LEU A 357 -19.15 27.18 -14.86
CA LEU A 357 -17.72 27.14 -14.56
C LEU A 357 -17.21 25.70 -14.42
N LYS A 358 -18.03 24.78 -13.90
CA LYS A 358 -17.76 23.33 -13.89
C LYS A 358 -17.79 22.74 -15.30
N GLN A 359 -18.72 23.14 -16.15
CA GLN A 359 -18.80 22.68 -17.55
C GLN A 359 -17.66 23.23 -18.41
N SER A 360 -17.17 24.46 -18.15
CA SER A 360 -15.98 25.00 -18.82
C SER A 360 -14.67 24.42 -18.29
N LYS A 361 -14.65 23.92 -17.04
CA LYS A 361 -13.49 23.21 -16.46
C LYS A 361 -13.49 21.70 -16.76
N ALA A 362 -14.64 21.13 -17.15
CA ALA A 362 -14.76 19.72 -17.51
C ALA A 362 -14.05 19.35 -18.83
N SER A 363 -13.57 20.33 -19.60
CA SER A 363 -12.80 20.11 -20.82
C SER A 363 -11.27 20.18 -20.64
N GLU A 364 -10.75 20.31 -19.41
CA GLU A 364 -9.30 20.52 -19.15
C GLU A 364 -8.75 19.79 -17.90
N GLU A 365 -9.29 18.65 -17.47
CA GLU A 365 -8.64 17.84 -16.42
C GLU A 365 -8.70 16.33 -16.73
N GLY A 366 -7.54 15.66 -16.68
CA GLY A 366 -7.40 14.22 -16.84
C GLY A 366 -8.19 13.45 -15.79
N VAL A 367 -9.07 12.56 -16.24
CA VAL A 367 -9.95 11.78 -15.34
C VAL A 367 -9.18 10.57 -14.80
N ILE A 368 -9.02 10.47 -13.47
CA ILE A 368 -8.53 9.25 -12.81
C ILE A 368 -9.69 8.37 -12.35
N GLN A 369 -9.62 7.07 -12.62
CA GLN A 369 -10.61 6.05 -12.28
C GLN A 369 -9.93 4.84 -11.64
N VAL A 370 -10.66 4.12 -10.81
CA VAL A 370 -10.25 2.82 -10.27
C VAL A 370 -11.19 1.77 -10.80
N GLU A 371 -10.65 0.69 -11.37
CA GLU A 371 -11.43 -0.37 -12.00
C GLU A 371 -10.95 -1.75 -11.51
N ALA A 372 -11.89 -2.64 -11.22
CA ALA A 372 -11.57 -4.03 -10.92
C ALA A 372 -11.37 -4.80 -12.24
N ILE A 373 -10.12 -5.18 -12.54
CA ILE A 373 -9.76 -5.89 -13.77
C ILE A 373 -9.17 -7.26 -13.41
N ASP A 374 -9.85 -8.31 -13.85
CA ASP A 374 -9.33 -9.67 -13.84
C ASP A 374 -8.65 -9.95 -15.18
N TRP A 375 -7.34 -10.15 -15.11
CA TRP A 375 -6.50 -10.41 -16.28
C TRP A 375 -6.90 -11.69 -17.03
N ALA A 376 -7.50 -12.67 -16.36
CA ALA A 376 -7.98 -13.90 -16.98
C ALA A 376 -9.39 -13.78 -17.58
N GLN A 377 -10.18 -12.77 -17.18
CA GLN A 377 -11.57 -12.58 -17.62
C GLN A 377 -11.70 -11.35 -18.52
N HIS A 378 -11.72 -11.58 -19.84
CA HIS A 378 -11.77 -10.51 -20.86
C HIS A 378 -12.97 -9.55 -20.69
N GLU A 379 -14.09 -10.03 -20.16
CA GLU A 379 -15.30 -9.23 -19.91
C GLU A 379 -15.11 -8.17 -18.82
N SER A 380 -14.09 -8.32 -17.97
CA SER A 380 -13.74 -7.32 -16.94
C SER A 380 -12.94 -6.15 -17.50
N TRP A 381 -12.39 -6.25 -18.71
CA TRP A 381 -11.52 -5.22 -19.27
C TRP A 381 -12.37 -4.03 -19.71
N PRO A 382 -12.00 -2.78 -19.35
CA PRO A 382 -12.81 -1.57 -19.59
C PRO A 382 -12.74 -1.10 -21.05
N ILE A 383 -12.96 -2.00 -22.00
CA ILE A 383 -12.79 -1.81 -23.45
C ILE A 383 -13.98 -2.43 -24.18
N SER A 384 -14.78 -1.60 -24.85
CA SER A 384 -15.95 -2.04 -25.61
C SER A 384 -15.72 -2.00 -27.13
N CYS A 385 -14.74 -1.19 -27.57
CA CYS A 385 -14.30 -1.08 -28.95
C CYS A 385 -12.82 -0.69 -29.02
N ASP A 386 -12.21 -0.72 -30.21
CA ASP A 386 -10.79 -0.35 -30.38
C ASP A 386 -10.49 1.09 -29.95
N GLY A 387 -11.48 1.99 -29.94
CA GLY A 387 -11.33 3.37 -29.46
C GLY A 387 -11.17 3.50 -27.94
N ASP A 388 -11.53 2.46 -27.18
CA ASP A 388 -11.41 2.42 -25.72
C ASP A 388 -10.06 1.86 -25.25
N LYS A 389 -9.24 1.34 -26.18
CA LYS A 389 -7.92 0.80 -25.87
C LYS A 389 -6.96 1.87 -25.36
N PHE A 390 -6.01 1.46 -24.55
CA PHE A 390 -5.07 2.36 -23.90
C PHE A 390 -3.88 2.66 -24.81
N ASP A 391 -3.50 3.93 -24.91
CA ASP A 391 -2.26 4.35 -25.58
C ASP A 391 -1.03 3.86 -24.82
N VAL A 392 -1.12 3.86 -23.49
CA VAL A 392 -0.04 3.46 -22.58
C VAL A 392 -0.59 2.48 -21.56
N LEU A 393 -0.04 1.27 -21.56
CA LEU A 393 -0.16 0.34 -20.44
C LEU A 393 1.14 0.35 -19.66
N PHE A 394 1.07 0.21 -18.35
CA PHE A 394 2.29 0.10 -17.54
C PHE A 394 2.03 -0.63 -16.24
N GLY A 395 3.10 -1.07 -15.58
CA GLY A 395 3.03 -1.63 -14.24
C GLY A 395 4.41 -2.09 -13.75
N SER A 396 4.50 -2.40 -12.46
CA SER A 396 5.74 -2.79 -11.79
C SER A 396 5.63 -4.22 -11.26
N ASP A 397 6.69 -5.02 -11.42
CA ASP A 397 6.82 -6.39 -10.88
C ASP A 397 5.66 -7.36 -11.21
N LEU A 398 4.95 -7.10 -12.32
CA LEU A 398 3.82 -7.93 -12.81
C LEU A 398 4.16 -9.39 -13.12
N VAL A 399 5.45 -9.71 -13.30
CA VAL A 399 5.92 -11.05 -13.65
C VAL A 399 6.61 -11.66 -12.42
N TYR A 400 5.81 -12.25 -11.55
CA TYR A 400 6.27 -12.90 -10.31
C TYR A 400 6.36 -14.43 -10.43
N HIS A 401 5.54 -15.04 -11.30
CA HIS A 401 5.57 -16.48 -11.55
C HIS A 401 5.47 -16.78 -13.06
N GLN A 402 5.97 -17.93 -13.50
CA GLN A 402 5.94 -18.32 -14.92
C GLN A 402 4.51 -18.42 -15.47
N GLU A 403 3.55 -18.82 -14.64
CA GLU A 403 2.16 -19.04 -15.04
C GLU A 403 1.40 -17.75 -15.36
N ILE A 404 1.86 -16.58 -14.89
CA ILE A 404 1.22 -15.30 -15.23
C ILE A 404 1.54 -14.84 -16.65
N VAL A 405 2.63 -15.35 -17.24
CA VAL A 405 3.15 -14.90 -18.53
C VAL A 405 2.11 -14.98 -19.66
N PRO A 406 1.42 -16.11 -19.89
CA PRO A 406 0.42 -16.18 -20.95
C PRO A 406 -0.77 -15.24 -20.73
N VAL A 407 -1.15 -15.04 -19.46
CA VAL A 407 -2.28 -14.18 -19.07
C VAL A 407 -1.90 -12.71 -19.33
N LEU A 408 -0.75 -12.27 -18.83
CA LEU A 408 -0.28 -10.90 -18.99
C LEU A 408 -0.05 -10.54 -20.47
N VAL A 409 0.51 -11.45 -21.27
CA VAL A 409 0.66 -11.25 -22.72
C VAL A 409 -0.70 -11.02 -23.38
N ASN A 410 -1.74 -11.77 -22.99
CA ASN A 410 -3.09 -11.59 -23.55
C ASN A 410 -3.71 -10.25 -23.15
N VAL A 411 -3.57 -9.85 -21.90
CA VAL A 411 -4.05 -8.54 -21.40
C VAL A 411 -3.39 -7.40 -22.15
N VAL A 412 -2.06 -7.41 -22.27
CA VAL A 412 -1.33 -6.36 -22.98
C VAL A 412 -1.71 -6.31 -24.46
N ASP A 413 -1.77 -7.47 -25.13
CA ASP A 413 -2.14 -7.56 -26.55
C ASP A 413 -3.58 -7.07 -26.82
N GLY A 414 -4.50 -7.41 -25.92
CA GLY A 414 -5.91 -7.05 -26.04
C GLY A 414 -6.22 -5.60 -25.67
N MET A 415 -5.58 -5.08 -24.62
CA MET A 415 -5.89 -3.76 -24.07
C MET A 415 -5.09 -2.61 -24.67
N LEU A 416 -3.95 -2.88 -25.30
CA LEU A 416 -3.09 -1.85 -25.88
C LEU A 416 -3.57 -1.43 -27.27
N ALA A 417 -3.68 -0.12 -27.49
CA ALA A 417 -4.02 0.47 -28.78
C ALA A 417 -2.93 0.22 -29.83
N ALA A 418 -3.31 0.31 -31.11
CA ALA A 418 -2.35 0.24 -32.21
C ALA A 418 -1.34 1.41 -32.12
N GLY A 419 -0.04 1.11 -32.15
CA GLY A 419 1.01 2.10 -31.93
C GLY A 419 1.17 2.55 -30.46
N GLY A 420 0.45 1.92 -29.54
CA GLY A 420 0.61 2.12 -28.11
C GLY A 420 1.89 1.47 -27.58
N ARG A 421 2.17 1.74 -26.30
CA ARG A 421 3.35 1.26 -25.60
C ARG A 421 2.98 0.59 -24.28
N PHE A 422 3.62 -0.53 -23.98
CA PHE A 422 3.58 -1.16 -22.67
C PHE A 422 4.92 -1.01 -21.96
N VAL A 423 4.93 -0.49 -20.73
CA VAL A 423 6.15 -0.27 -19.94
C VAL A 423 6.11 -1.08 -18.66
N HIS A 424 7.13 -1.88 -18.42
CA HIS A 424 7.22 -2.77 -17.27
C HIS A 424 8.55 -2.57 -16.54
N VAL A 425 8.50 -2.33 -15.23
CA VAL A 425 9.69 -2.28 -14.38
C VAL A 425 9.76 -3.57 -13.57
N ALA A 426 10.91 -4.25 -13.57
CA ALA A 426 11.12 -5.44 -12.75
C ALA A 426 12.58 -5.67 -12.36
N SER A 427 12.79 -6.35 -11.23
CA SER A 427 14.12 -6.83 -10.79
C SER A 427 14.61 -7.96 -11.70
N GLN A 428 15.89 -7.94 -12.12
CA GLN A 428 16.47 -8.93 -13.06
C GLN A 428 16.63 -10.34 -12.48
N ALA A 429 16.31 -10.58 -11.21
CA ALA A 429 16.54 -11.85 -10.54
C ALA A 429 15.63 -13.03 -11.00
N ARG A 430 14.93 -12.92 -12.15
CA ARG A 430 13.83 -13.85 -12.51
C ARG A 430 13.93 -14.38 -13.94
N HIS A 431 13.96 -15.72 -14.09
CA HIS A 431 13.93 -16.41 -15.38
C HIS A 431 12.64 -16.12 -16.19
N SER A 432 11.52 -15.95 -15.50
CA SER A 432 10.20 -15.68 -16.11
C SER A 432 10.15 -14.39 -16.93
N LEU A 433 11.03 -13.42 -16.69
CA LEU A 433 11.11 -12.18 -17.49
C LEU A 433 11.62 -12.43 -18.91
N VAL A 434 12.53 -13.39 -19.08
CA VAL A 434 13.02 -13.80 -20.41
C VAL A 434 11.88 -14.41 -21.21
N GLU A 435 11.14 -15.32 -20.59
CA GLU A 435 9.99 -15.97 -21.21
C GLU A 435 8.87 -14.98 -21.55
N PHE A 436 8.61 -14.02 -20.66
CA PHE A 436 7.65 -12.94 -20.93
C PHE A 436 8.05 -12.12 -22.15
N LYS A 437 9.32 -11.71 -22.23
CA LYS A 437 9.84 -10.96 -23.39
C LYS A 437 9.69 -11.77 -24.68
N GLU A 438 10.11 -13.04 -24.69
CA GLU A 438 10.00 -13.91 -25.85
C GLU A 438 8.54 -14.12 -26.29
N ALA A 439 7.62 -14.28 -25.33
CA ALA A 439 6.20 -14.44 -25.60
C ALA A 439 5.57 -13.15 -26.19
N MET A 440 5.97 -11.97 -25.72
CA MET A 440 5.57 -10.69 -26.29
C MET A 440 6.12 -10.51 -27.72
N GLU A 441 7.38 -10.87 -27.97
CA GLU A 441 7.99 -10.81 -29.31
C GLU A 441 7.29 -11.76 -30.29
N ALA A 442 6.87 -12.94 -29.84
CA ALA A 442 6.07 -13.86 -30.64
C ALA A 442 4.69 -13.29 -31.04
N ARG A 443 4.16 -12.30 -30.29
CA ARG A 443 2.95 -11.53 -30.61
C ARG A 443 3.22 -10.29 -31.49
N GLY A 444 4.46 -10.13 -31.97
CA GLY A 444 4.85 -9.05 -32.87
C GLY A 444 5.18 -7.73 -32.16
N PHE A 445 5.43 -7.77 -30.85
CA PHE A 445 6.01 -6.63 -30.15
C PHE A 445 7.53 -6.58 -30.35
N THR A 446 8.07 -5.37 -30.29
CA THR A 446 9.51 -5.12 -30.12
C THR A 446 9.74 -4.66 -28.69
N CYS A 447 10.86 -5.06 -28.10
CA CYS A 447 11.20 -4.76 -26.70
C CYS A 447 12.53 -4.03 -26.62
N GLU A 448 12.50 -2.81 -26.07
CA GLU A 448 13.69 -2.08 -25.63
C GLU A 448 13.89 -2.33 -24.13
N VAL A 449 15.11 -2.66 -23.72
CA VAL A 449 15.45 -2.95 -22.32
C VAL A 449 16.53 -1.97 -21.87
N GLU A 450 16.24 -1.26 -20.79
CA GLU A 450 17.12 -0.27 -20.20
C GLU A 450 17.34 -0.58 -18.72
N GLU A 451 18.59 -0.47 -18.25
CA GLU A 451 18.88 -0.57 -16.82
C GLU A 451 18.39 0.69 -16.11
N VAL A 452 17.79 0.52 -14.93
CA VAL A 452 17.24 1.63 -14.15
C VAL A 452 18.37 2.54 -13.65
N PRO A 453 18.30 3.86 -13.87
CA PRO A 453 19.27 4.81 -13.33
C PRO A 453 19.34 4.78 -11.80
N GLU A 454 20.54 4.88 -11.23
CA GLU A 454 20.73 4.86 -9.77
C GLU A 454 19.99 6.00 -9.04
N ASP A 455 19.79 7.15 -9.69
CA ASP A 455 19.01 8.25 -9.11
C ASP A 455 17.54 7.85 -8.84
N TYR A 456 17.03 6.83 -9.54
CA TYR A 456 15.68 6.31 -9.33
C TYR A 456 15.55 5.42 -8.09
N LYS A 457 16.67 5.07 -7.44
CA LYS A 457 16.72 4.22 -6.24
C LYS A 457 16.86 5.01 -4.94
N THR A 458 16.80 6.34 -5.02
CA THR A 458 16.93 7.23 -3.85
C THR A 458 15.68 7.16 -2.95
N ASN A 459 15.73 7.73 -1.73
CA ASN A 459 14.56 7.79 -0.84
C ASN A 459 13.63 8.96 -1.22
N PRO A 460 12.37 8.72 -1.64
CA PRO A 460 11.40 9.78 -1.91
C PRO A 460 10.54 10.15 -0.69
N LEU A 461 10.62 9.43 0.44
CA LEU A 461 9.75 9.67 1.59
C LEU A 461 10.04 11.00 2.27
N VAL A 462 8.96 11.71 2.62
CA VAL A 462 9.04 12.96 3.40
C VAL A 462 9.07 12.61 4.89
N GLY A 463 10.12 13.04 5.59
CA GLY A 463 10.23 12.79 7.03
C GLY A 463 11.58 13.15 7.62
N ASN A 464 11.79 12.74 8.87
CA ASN A 464 13.04 12.86 9.60
C ASN A 464 13.92 11.61 9.41
N ASP A 465 15.04 11.52 10.12
CA ASP A 465 15.98 10.39 10.02
C ASP A 465 15.32 9.02 10.26
N ALA A 466 14.28 8.95 11.10
CA ALA A 466 13.54 7.70 11.33
C ALA A 466 12.78 7.22 10.07
N VAL A 467 12.33 8.15 9.22
CA VAL A 467 11.70 7.82 7.92
C VAL A 467 12.76 7.41 6.89
N ALA A 468 13.98 7.93 7.00
CA ALA A 468 15.10 7.46 6.17
C ALA A 468 15.53 6.04 6.54
N GLU A 469 15.56 5.70 7.83
CA GLU A 469 15.76 4.32 8.29
C GLU A 469 14.61 3.40 7.88
N LEU A 470 13.35 3.86 8.01
CA LEU A 470 12.18 3.11 7.52
C LEU A 470 12.31 2.79 6.04
N PHE A 471 12.74 3.76 5.22
CA PHE A 471 12.94 3.52 3.79
C PHE A 471 13.98 2.43 3.52
N ALA A 472 15.12 2.49 4.21
CA ALA A 472 16.19 1.50 4.04
C ALA A 472 15.76 0.08 4.46
N LEU A 473 14.83 -0.02 5.42
CA LEU A 473 14.31 -1.29 5.92
C LEU A 473 13.15 -1.83 5.09
N HIS A 474 12.22 -0.97 4.71
CA HIS A 474 11.01 -1.33 3.95
C HIS A 474 11.30 -1.58 2.47
N PHE A 475 12.28 -0.86 1.90
CA PHE A 475 12.71 -0.99 0.51
C PHE A 475 14.14 -1.52 0.42
N ASN A 476 14.46 -2.58 1.15
CA ASN A 476 15.79 -3.21 1.12
C ASN A 476 16.16 -3.74 -0.28
N GLU A 477 15.18 -4.20 -1.06
CA GLU A 477 15.31 -4.62 -2.46
C GLU A 477 15.67 -3.47 -3.40
N MET A 478 15.59 -2.20 -2.97
CA MET A 478 15.97 -1.06 -3.81
C MET A 478 17.44 -1.13 -4.29
N SER A 479 18.28 -1.93 -3.62
CA SER A 479 19.67 -2.20 -4.02
C SER A 479 19.82 -3.20 -5.19
N ASP A 480 18.74 -3.88 -5.59
CA ASP A 480 18.75 -4.83 -6.70
C ASP A 480 18.95 -4.13 -8.06
N VAL A 481 19.24 -4.95 -9.08
CA VAL A 481 19.30 -4.51 -10.48
C VAL A 481 17.90 -4.57 -11.07
N TYR A 482 17.32 -3.40 -11.31
CA TYR A 482 16.04 -3.25 -12.01
C TYR A 482 16.24 -2.89 -13.49
N CYS A 483 15.32 -3.32 -14.32
CA CYS A 483 15.24 -2.93 -15.72
C CYS A 483 13.85 -2.40 -16.08
N ILE A 484 13.83 -1.49 -17.04
CA ILE A 484 12.64 -0.98 -17.70
C ILE A 484 12.53 -1.69 -19.05
N TYR A 485 11.44 -2.41 -19.25
CA TYR A 485 11.10 -3.08 -20.49
C TYR A 485 10.03 -2.25 -21.19
N THR A 486 10.35 -1.74 -22.38
CA THR A 486 9.43 -0.97 -23.21
C THR A 486 9.03 -1.79 -24.42
N PHE A 487 7.78 -2.26 -24.43
CA PHE A 487 7.19 -3.00 -25.53
C PHE A 487 6.39 -2.07 -26.44
N THR A 488 6.64 -2.12 -27.75
CA THR A 488 5.87 -1.40 -28.76
C THR A 488 5.53 -2.29 -29.93
N ARG A 489 4.40 -2.01 -30.58
CA ARG A 489 3.98 -2.70 -31.80
C ARG A 489 3.66 -1.66 -32.87
N THR A 490 4.40 -1.70 -33.98
CA THR A 490 4.09 -0.88 -35.16
C THR A 490 2.70 -1.22 -35.67
N ALA A 491 1.87 -0.21 -35.91
CA ALA A 491 0.57 -0.41 -36.55
C ALA A 491 0.77 -1.18 -37.86
N GLN A 492 0.15 -2.34 -37.99
CA GLN A 492 0.13 -3.02 -39.29
C GLN A 492 -0.64 -2.13 -40.27
N PRO A 493 -0.08 -1.88 -41.47
CA PRO A 493 -0.62 -0.93 -42.44
C PRO A 493 -1.99 -1.30 -43.00
#